data_AF-A0A3D5UMA9-F1
#
_entry.id   AF-A0A3D5UMA9-F1
#
_cell.length_a   1.000
_cell.length_b   1.000
_cell.length_c   1.000
_cell.angle_alpha   90.00
_cell.angle_beta   90.00
_cell.angle_gamma   90.00
#
_symmetry.space_group_name_H-M   'P 1'
#
loop_
_entity.id
_entity.type
_entity.pdbx_description
1 polymer ?
#
loop_
_entity_poly.entity_id
_entity_poly.type
_entity_poly.pdbx_seq_one_letter_code
_entity_poly.pdbx_strand_id
1 'polypeptide(L)'
;MPYKEVFSVDLFDVALKLEKDSREFYLKQVEANDNQGLKKIFQKLADDEQKHYEYVQNLKKDYKGFEDSDVLKESKNIFTQLLEEGVRFQEDKESVKAYEMAQKLEKESMEYYQKMQEDFEDENAIALLKKLENEEKQHYLVLQDLIHFMRKPDEWVEDAEFNHLEDY
;
A
#
# COMPACT_ATOMS: atom_id res chain seq x y z
N MET A 1 -0.80 38.30 -17.99
CA MET A 1 -0.71 37.80 -16.61
C MET A 1 -0.15 36.39 -16.68
N PRO A 2 0.89 36.00 -15.91
CA PRO A 2 1.43 34.65 -15.94
C PRO A 2 0.49 33.67 -15.22
N TYR A 3 0.58 32.40 -15.61
CA TYR A 3 -0.34 31.33 -15.23
C TYR A 3 -0.25 30.93 -13.75
N LYS A 4 -1.37 30.40 -13.24
CA LYS A 4 -1.38 29.32 -12.25
C LYS A 4 -2.30 28.22 -12.77
N GLU A 5 -1.76 27.34 -13.61
CA GLU A 5 -2.29 25.98 -13.72
C GLU A 5 -2.03 25.32 -12.37
N VAL A 6 -3.09 25.20 -11.57
CA VAL A 6 -3.08 24.30 -10.43
C VAL A 6 -3.21 22.90 -11.03
N PHE A 7 -2.17 22.08 -10.88
CA PHE A 7 -2.25 20.67 -11.20
C PHE A 7 -3.27 20.02 -10.24
N SER A 8 -4.52 19.93 -10.70
CA SER A 8 -5.54 19.14 -10.01
C SER A 8 -5.19 17.67 -10.19
N VAL A 9 -4.54 17.10 -9.17
CA VAL A 9 -4.36 15.65 -9.09
C VAL A 9 -5.70 15.05 -8.64
N ASP A 10 -6.19 14.12 -9.46
CA ASP A 10 -7.41 13.37 -9.19
C ASP A 10 -7.20 12.48 -7.95
N LEU A 11 -8.23 12.38 -7.10
CA LEU A 11 -8.26 11.46 -5.97
C LEU A 11 -7.89 10.03 -6.40
N PHE A 12 -8.43 9.59 -7.53
CA PHE A 12 -8.11 8.27 -8.07
C PHE A 12 -6.68 8.16 -8.59
N ASP A 13 -6.04 9.24 -9.07
CA ASP A 13 -4.67 9.19 -9.57
C ASP A 13 -3.64 9.06 -8.42
N VAL A 14 -3.97 9.54 -7.21
CA VAL A 14 -3.14 9.29 -6.02
C VAL A 14 -3.27 7.84 -5.57
N ALA A 15 -4.49 7.29 -5.48
CA ALA A 15 -4.69 5.87 -5.15
C ALA A 15 -3.98 4.97 -6.17
N LEU A 16 -4.21 5.16 -7.47
CA LEU A 16 -3.52 4.43 -8.54
C LEU A 16 -2.00 4.55 -8.49
N LYS A 17 -1.45 5.63 -7.92
CA LYS A 17 -0.02 5.77 -7.70
C LYS A 17 0.45 4.95 -6.50
N LEU A 18 -0.26 4.98 -5.37
CA LEU A 18 0.08 4.20 -4.17
C LEU A 18 0.17 2.71 -4.52
N GLU A 19 -0.88 2.14 -5.13
CA GLU A 19 -0.91 0.74 -5.59
C GLU A 19 0.28 0.39 -6.50
N LYS A 20 0.62 1.29 -7.42
CA LYS A 20 1.72 1.09 -8.35
C LYS A 20 3.08 1.14 -7.66
N ASP A 21 3.27 2.08 -6.73
CA ASP A 21 4.54 2.26 -6.01
C ASP A 21 4.77 1.10 -5.01
N SER A 22 3.72 0.63 -4.32
CA SER A 22 3.74 -0.61 -3.52
C SER A 22 4.05 -1.84 -4.35
N ARG A 23 3.37 -2.03 -5.49
CA ARG A 23 3.62 -3.15 -6.42
C ARG A 23 5.06 -3.15 -6.94
N GLU A 24 5.57 -1.99 -7.36
CA GLU A 24 6.95 -1.86 -7.83
C GLU A 24 7.96 -2.10 -6.70
N PHE A 25 7.65 -1.75 -5.46
CA PHE A 25 8.46 -2.11 -4.31
C PHE A 25 8.50 -3.64 -4.12
N TYR A 26 7.35 -4.31 -4.13
CA TYR A 26 7.28 -5.76 -3.90
C TYR A 26 7.97 -6.57 -4.99
N LEU A 27 7.84 -6.21 -6.26
CA LEU A 27 8.58 -6.85 -7.35
C LEU A 27 10.10 -6.72 -7.18
N LYS A 28 10.61 -5.56 -6.73
CA LYS A 28 12.04 -5.41 -6.38
C LYS A 28 12.45 -6.34 -5.24
N GLN A 29 11.59 -6.59 -4.25
CA GLN A 29 11.89 -7.56 -3.18
C GLN A 29 11.89 -9.02 -3.68
N VAL A 30 11.07 -9.38 -4.67
CA VAL A 30 11.12 -10.71 -5.32
C VAL A 30 12.47 -10.91 -6.04
N GLU A 31 13.00 -9.87 -6.68
CA GLU A 31 14.31 -9.92 -7.35
C GLU A 31 15.48 -9.92 -6.35
N ALA A 32 15.43 -9.09 -5.30
CA ALA A 32 16.54 -8.84 -4.37
C ALA A 32 16.76 -9.92 -3.28
N ASN A 33 15.77 -10.77 -3.01
CA ASN A 33 15.90 -11.86 -2.02
C ASN A 33 16.29 -13.19 -2.71
N ASP A 34 17.01 -14.10 -2.02
CA ASP A 34 17.22 -15.48 -2.51
C ASP A 34 16.27 -16.51 -1.89
N ASN A 35 15.70 -16.18 -0.71
CA ASN A 35 14.81 -17.08 0.01
C ASN A 35 13.47 -17.29 -0.75
N GLN A 36 13.19 -18.54 -1.12
CA GLN A 36 12.00 -18.91 -1.89
C GLN A 36 10.67 -18.68 -1.16
N GLY A 37 10.67 -18.67 0.18
CA GLY A 37 9.50 -18.30 0.99
C GLY A 37 9.21 -16.80 0.88
N LEU A 38 10.24 -15.96 1.10
CA LEU A 38 10.12 -14.50 0.98
C LEU A 38 9.71 -14.08 -0.44
N LYS A 39 10.31 -14.68 -1.49
CA LYS A 39 9.88 -14.44 -2.89
C LYS A 39 8.39 -14.72 -3.10
N LYS A 40 7.86 -15.81 -2.53
CA LYS A 40 6.43 -16.14 -2.65
C LYS A 40 5.53 -15.15 -1.90
N ILE A 41 5.97 -14.63 -0.75
CA ILE A 41 5.22 -13.61 0.00
C ILE A 41 5.18 -12.30 -0.81
N PHE A 42 6.33 -11.79 -1.24
CA PHE A 42 6.38 -10.54 -2.01
C PHE A 42 5.71 -10.64 -3.39
N GLN A 43 5.76 -11.79 -4.05
CA GLN A 43 5.01 -11.99 -5.29
C GLN A 43 3.49 -11.93 -5.04
N LYS A 44 3.01 -12.53 -3.94
CA LYS A 44 1.58 -12.46 -3.58
C LYS A 44 1.11 -11.04 -3.31
N LEU A 45 1.87 -10.29 -2.51
CA LEU A 45 1.59 -8.87 -2.27
C LEU A 45 1.55 -8.10 -3.60
N ALA A 46 2.59 -8.20 -4.45
CA ALA A 46 2.61 -7.57 -5.78
C ALA A 46 1.46 -7.97 -6.72
N ASP A 47 0.94 -9.20 -6.59
CA ASP A 47 -0.22 -9.68 -7.33
C ASP A 47 -1.54 -9.14 -6.77
N ASP A 48 -1.61 -8.80 -5.48
CA ASP A 48 -2.77 -8.23 -4.80
C ASP A 48 -2.86 -6.71 -5.07
N GLU A 49 -1.76 -5.94 -4.95
CA GLU A 49 -1.68 -4.52 -5.37
C GLU A 49 -2.12 -4.30 -6.83
N GLN A 50 -1.82 -5.27 -7.72
CA GLN A 50 -2.25 -5.20 -9.12
C GLN A 50 -3.78 -5.28 -9.26
N LYS A 51 -4.46 -6.06 -8.41
CA LYS A 51 -5.93 -6.15 -8.38
C LYS A 51 -6.51 -4.87 -7.79
N HIS A 52 -5.89 -4.34 -6.74
CA HIS A 52 -6.29 -3.07 -6.12
C HIS A 52 -6.22 -1.91 -7.11
N TYR A 53 -5.11 -1.78 -7.85
CA TYR A 53 -4.97 -0.85 -8.96
C TYR A 53 -6.12 -0.99 -9.99
N GLU A 54 -6.48 -2.21 -10.37
CA GLU A 54 -7.59 -2.48 -11.30
C GLU A 54 -8.96 -2.10 -10.72
N TYR A 55 -9.21 -2.35 -9.43
CA TYR A 55 -10.43 -1.94 -8.74
C TYR A 55 -10.55 -0.41 -8.67
N VAL A 56 -9.50 0.30 -8.28
CA VAL A 56 -9.46 1.78 -8.26
C VAL A 56 -9.63 2.34 -9.67
N GLN A 57 -9.01 1.73 -10.69
CA GLN A 57 -9.15 2.19 -12.07
C GLN A 57 -10.58 2.01 -12.61
N ASN A 58 -11.31 0.99 -12.13
CA ASN A 58 -12.70 0.79 -12.51
C ASN A 58 -13.62 1.75 -11.74
N LEU A 59 -13.42 1.95 -10.44
CA LEU A 59 -14.10 3.01 -9.67
C LEU A 59 -13.96 4.39 -10.35
N LYS A 60 -12.75 4.75 -10.80
CA LYS A 60 -12.50 6.00 -11.54
C LYS A 60 -13.33 6.14 -12.82
N LYS A 61 -13.56 5.05 -13.56
CA LYS A 61 -14.34 5.05 -14.81
C LYS A 61 -15.85 5.23 -14.56
N ASP A 62 -16.35 4.65 -13.47
CA ASP A 62 -17.76 4.66 -13.14
C ASP A 62 -18.18 5.92 -12.35
N TYR A 63 -17.24 6.58 -11.67
CA TYR A 63 -17.48 7.79 -10.90
C TYR A 63 -17.79 9.02 -11.78
N LYS A 64 -19.03 9.51 -11.68
CA LYS A 64 -19.52 10.71 -12.39
C LYS A 64 -19.52 11.96 -11.50
N GLY A 65 -18.33 12.35 -11.06
CA GLY A 65 -17.93 13.67 -10.54
C GLY A 65 -18.92 14.51 -9.72
N PHE A 66 -18.70 14.59 -8.41
CA PHE A 66 -18.98 15.80 -7.62
C PHE A 66 -17.78 16.76 -7.65
N GLU A 67 -17.97 18.03 -7.25
CA GLU A 67 -16.85 18.96 -7.04
C GLU A 67 -16.06 18.63 -5.75
N ASP A 68 -14.73 18.74 -5.80
CA ASP A 68 -13.84 18.47 -4.64
C ASP A 68 -14.26 19.24 -3.37
N SER A 69 -14.52 18.49 -2.29
CA SER A 69 -14.74 19.04 -0.94
C SER A 69 -13.51 19.80 -0.43
N ASP A 70 -13.69 20.69 0.55
CA ASP A 70 -12.55 21.41 1.13
C ASP A 70 -11.63 20.51 1.99
N VAL A 71 -12.18 19.41 2.54
CA VAL A 71 -11.41 18.37 3.25
C VAL A 71 -10.50 17.61 2.28
N LEU A 72 -10.98 17.31 1.06
CA LEU A 72 -10.16 16.73 -0.01
C LEU A 72 -8.97 17.60 -0.40
N LYS A 73 -9.10 18.93 -0.37
CA LYS A 73 -8.00 19.84 -0.70
C LYS A 73 -6.90 19.81 0.36
N GLU A 74 -7.28 19.67 1.63
CA GLU A 74 -6.33 19.55 2.74
C GLU A 74 -5.64 18.19 2.76
N SER A 75 -6.37 17.09 2.49
CA SER A 75 -5.75 15.77 2.35
C SER A 75 -4.79 15.71 1.17
N LYS A 76 -5.17 16.22 -0.02
CA LYS A 76 -4.29 16.33 -1.21
C LYS A 76 -2.97 17.06 -0.92
N ASN A 77 -2.96 18.09 -0.07
CA ASN A 77 -1.72 18.75 0.34
C ASN A 77 -0.80 17.82 1.15
N ILE A 78 -1.34 17.08 2.13
CA ILE A 78 -0.56 16.12 2.93
C ILE A 78 0.02 15.01 2.04
N PHE A 79 -0.77 14.46 1.10
CA PHE A 79 -0.29 13.44 0.16
C PHE A 79 0.74 14.00 -0.83
N THR A 80 0.55 15.22 -1.34
CA THR A 80 1.56 15.88 -2.19
C THR A 80 2.86 16.05 -1.42
N GLN A 81 2.79 16.45 -0.15
CA GLN A 81 3.96 16.63 0.71
C GLN A 81 4.69 15.30 1.00
N LEU A 82 3.97 14.19 1.22
CA LEU A 82 4.56 12.85 1.35
C LEU A 82 5.24 12.37 0.06
N LEU A 83 4.67 12.69 -1.10
CA LEU A 83 5.28 12.39 -2.41
C LEU A 83 6.50 13.28 -2.71
N GLU A 84 6.47 14.55 -2.28
CA GLU A 84 7.58 15.52 -2.43
C GLU A 84 8.73 15.28 -1.44
N GLU A 85 8.44 14.77 -0.24
CA GLU A 85 9.45 14.26 0.71
C GLU A 85 10.30 13.15 0.10
N GLY A 86 9.81 12.50 -0.96
CA GLY A 86 10.60 11.75 -1.91
C GLY A 86 11.20 10.51 -1.28
N VAL A 87 10.40 9.44 -1.23
CA VAL A 87 10.86 8.08 -0.90
C VAL A 87 12.01 7.69 -1.84
N ARG A 88 13.23 7.94 -1.39
CA ARG A 88 14.45 7.63 -2.14
C ARG A 88 14.88 6.22 -1.79
N PHE A 89 14.70 5.32 -2.76
CA PHE A 89 15.29 3.99 -2.75
C PHE A 89 16.80 4.13 -2.52
N GLN A 90 17.28 3.74 -1.34
CA GLN A 90 18.71 3.63 -1.04
C GLN A 90 19.02 2.20 -0.61
N GLU A 91 19.81 1.53 -1.45
CA GLU A 91 20.41 0.24 -1.16
C GLU A 91 21.66 0.46 -0.28
N ASP A 92 21.53 0.28 1.03
CA ASP A 92 22.19 -0.80 1.79
C ASP A 92 21.89 -0.69 3.31
N LYS A 93 22.09 -1.78 4.05
CA LYS A 93 22.01 -1.89 5.52
C LYS A 93 20.64 -1.43 6.10
N GLU A 94 19.56 -2.19 5.93
CA GLU A 94 19.32 -3.37 5.08
C GLU A 94 17.79 -3.56 4.89
N SER A 95 17.33 -4.71 4.38
CA SER A 95 15.92 -5.10 4.14
C SER A 95 14.91 -4.81 5.27
N VAL A 96 15.32 -4.70 6.54
CA VAL A 96 14.43 -4.19 7.62
C VAL A 96 13.85 -2.82 7.26
N LYS A 97 14.70 -1.88 6.81
CA LYS A 97 14.27 -0.54 6.40
C LYS A 97 13.39 -0.56 5.17
N ALA A 98 13.63 -1.50 4.25
CA ALA A 98 12.79 -1.68 3.08
C ALA A 98 11.38 -2.12 3.51
N TYR A 99 11.26 -3.04 4.47
CA TYR A 99 9.96 -3.51 4.96
C TYR A 99 9.26 -2.45 5.82
N GLU A 100 10.00 -1.66 6.61
CA GLU A 100 9.45 -0.49 7.30
C GLU A 100 8.93 0.58 6.32
N MET A 101 9.60 0.75 5.16
CA MET A 101 9.12 1.63 4.10
C MET A 101 7.86 1.07 3.43
N ALA A 102 7.80 -0.22 3.13
CA ALA A 102 6.59 -0.87 2.65
C ALA A 102 5.44 -0.72 3.66
N GLN A 103 5.70 -0.91 4.94
CA GLN A 103 4.71 -0.77 6.00
C GLN A 103 4.19 0.67 6.13
N LYS A 104 5.02 1.67 5.78
CA LYS A 104 4.59 3.06 5.63
C LYS A 104 3.67 3.24 4.42
N LEU A 105 3.97 2.64 3.25
CA LEU A 105 3.10 2.69 2.07
C LEU A 105 1.73 2.07 2.35
N GLU A 106 1.69 0.86 2.94
CA GLU A 106 0.43 0.20 3.34
C GLU A 106 -0.42 1.10 4.25
N LYS A 107 0.20 1.71 5.25
CA LYS A 107 -0.49 2.62 6.17
C LYS A 107 -1.01 3.88 5.46
N GLU A 108 -0.29 4.38 4.46
CA GLU A 108 -0.73 5.51 3.64
C GLU A 108 -1.92 5.13 2.75
N SER A 109 -1.92 3.95 2.12
CA SER A 109 -3.07 3.40 1.38
C SER A 109 -4.29 3.21 2.28
N MET A 110 -4.13 2.61 3.47
CA MET A 110 -5.20 2.49 4.48
C MET A 110 -5.81 3.86 4.83
N GLU A 111 -4.98 4.83 5.22
CA GLU A 111 -5.44 6.17 5.57
C GLU A 111 -6.05 6.90 4.37
N TYR A 112 -5.66 6.56 3.15
CA TYR A 112 -6.26 7.12 1.94
C TYR A 112 -7.63 6.54 1.65
N TYR A 113 -7.77 5.21 1.64
CA TYR A 113 -9.06 4.56 1.44
C TYR A 113 -10.06 4.89 2.54
N GLN A 114 -9.61 5.07 3.78
CA GLN A 114 -10.47 5.55 4.86
C GLN A 114 -11.01 6.97 4.57
N LYS A 115 -10.16 7.90 4.13
CA LYS A 115 -10.58 9.27 3.77
C LYS A 115 -11.48 9.28 2.54
N MET A 116 -11.14 8.49 1.50
CA MET A 116 -11.96 8.38 0.28
C MET A 116 -13.41 7.97 0.60
N GLN A 117 -13.65 7.14 1.61
CA GLN A 117 -15.02 6.74 1.99
C GLN A 117 -15.89 7.91 2.46
N GLU A 118 -15.31 9.02 2.91
CA GLU A 118 -16.06 10.20 3.39
C GLU A 118 -16.64 11.04 2.24
N ASP A 119 -16.09 10.94 1.03
CA ASP A 119 -16.47 11.75 -0.15
C ASP A 119 -17.36 10.98 -1.16
N PHE A 120 -17.87 9.80 -0.80
CA PHE A 120 -18.75 8.98 -1.65
C PHE A 120 -20.11 8.76 -0.98
N GLU A 121 -21.19 8.88 -1.76
CA GLU A 121 -22.55 8.52 -1.32
C GLU A 121 -22.97 7.10 -1.78
N ASP A 122 -22.28 6.51 -2.77
CA ASP A 122 -22.59 5.17 -3.29
C ASP A 122 -22.10 4.08 -2.32
N GLU A 123 -23.03 3.40 -1.68
CA GLU A 123 -22.77 2.28 -0.76
C GLU A 123 -21.88 1.19 -1.36
N ASN A 124 -21.95 0.95 -2.67
CA ASN A 124 -21.10 -0.06 -3.35
C ASN A 124 -19.64 0.40 -3.45
N ALA A 125 -19.42 1.68 -3.75
CA ALA A 125 -18.09 2.27 -3.79
C ALA A 125 -17.49 2.32 -2.38
N ILE A 126 -18.26 2.74 -1.36
CA ILE A 126 -17.85 2.71 0.05
C ILE A 126 -17.50 1.28 0.48
N ALA A 127 -18.29 0.27 0.11
CA ALA A 127 -18.03 -1.12 0.45
C ALA A 127 -16.75 -1.66 -0.22
N LEU A 128 -16.44 -1.24 -1.45
CA LEU A 128 -15.19 -1.60 -2.13
C LEU A 128 -13.98 -0.90 -1.50
N LEU A 129 -14.08 0.40 -1.17
CA LEU A 129 -13.02 1.13 -0.47
C LEU A 129 -12.72 0.54 0.92
N LYS A 130 -13.74 0.09 1.67
CA LYS A 130 -13.56 -0.64 2.94
C LYS A 130 -12.87 -1.99 2.76
N LYS A 131 -13.10 -2.66 1.63
CA LYS A 131 -12.44 -3.93 1.32
C LYS A 131 -10.96 -3.72 1.03
N LEU A 132 -10.62 -2.69 0.25
CA LEU A 132 -9.23 -2.27 -0.01
C LEU A 132 -8.52 -1.91 1.30
N GLU A 133 -9.08 -0.98 2.10
CA GLU A 133 -8.54 -0.60 3.43
C GLU A 133 -8.22 -1.81 4.32
N ASN A 134 -9.08 -2.84 4.31
CA ASN A 134 -8.88 -4.04 5.11
C ASN A 134 -7.83 -5.00 4.52
N GLU A 135 -7.65 -5.04 3.20
CA GLU A 135 -6.60 -5.83 2.54
C GLU A 135 -5.22 -5.19 2.79
N GLU A 136 -5.06 -3.87 2.67
CA GLU A 136 -3.79 -3.17 3.02
C GLU A 136 -3.45 -3.35 4.50
N LYS A 137 -4.48 -3.40 5.36
CA LYS A 137 -4.29 -3.72 6.77
C LYS A 137 -3.73 -5.13 6.99
N GLN A 138 -4.04 -6.10 6.13
CA GLN A 138 -3.41 -7.42 6.19
C GLN A 138 -1.95 -7.35 5.70
N HIS A 139 -1.69 -6.61 4.62
CA HIS A 139 -0.34 -6.39 4.10
C HIS A 139 0.57 -5.72 5.15
N TYR A 140 0.09 -4.68 5.81
CA TYR A 140 0.74 -4.02 6.95
C TYR A 140 1.15 -5.01 8.06
N LEU A 141 0.26 -5.95 8.40
CA LEU A 141 0.50 -6.96 9.44
C LEU A 141 1.52 -8.01 8.98
N VAL A 142 1.43 -8.50 7.74
CA VAL A 142 2.45 -9.41 7.16
C VAL A 142 3.84 -8.76 7.20
N LEU A 143 3.94 -7.47 6.86
CA LEU A 143 5.19 -6.72 6.97
C LEU A 143 5.63 -6.53 8.42
N GLN A 144 4.70 -6.29 9.36
CA GLN A 144 5.00 -6.19 10.78
C GLN A 144 5.67 -7.47 11.30
N ASP A 145 5.13 -8.64 10.94
CA ASP A 145 5.65 -9.94 11.33
C ASP A 145 7.03 -10.21 10.70
N LEU A 146 7.23 -9.86 9.43
CA LEU A 146 8.54 -9.94 8.76
C LEU A 146 9.59 -9.03 9.41
N ILE A 147 9.23 -7.80 9.77
CA ILE A 147 10.09 -6.85 10.50
C ILE A 147 10.44 -7.40 11.89
N HIS A 148 9.47 -7.98 12.60
CA HIS A 148 9.67 -8.57 13.91
C HIS A 148 10.64 -9.76 13.84
N PHE A 149 10.38 -10.72 12.95
CA PHE A 149 11.23 -11.88 12.71
C PHE A 149 12.68 -11.50 12.39
N MET A 150 12.88 -10.51 11.50
CA MET A 150 14.23 -10.05 11.15
C MET A 150 14.94 -9.24 12.25
N ARG A 151 14.20 -8.68 13.22
CA ARG A 151 14.77 -7.98 14.38
C ARG A 151 15.10 -8.91 15.54
N LYS A 152 14.41 -10.05 15.64
CA LYS A 152 14.53 -11.01 16.75
C LYS A 152 14.42 -12.47 16.28
N PRO A 153 15.40 -12.98 15.51
CA PRO A 153 15.34 -14.34 14.99
C PRO A 153 15.31 -15.41 16.11
N ASP A 154 15.97 -15.17 17.24
CA ASP A 154 16.09 -16.17 18.31
C ASP A 154 14.81 -16.36 19.15
N GLU A 155 13.96 -15.33 19.30
CA GLU A 155 12.70 -15.46 20.05
C GLU A 155 11.66 -16.34 19.33
N TRP A 156 11.75 -16.46 18.00
CA TRP A 156 10.80 -17.24 17.20
C TRP A 156 11.18 -18.73 17.06
N VAL A 157 12.42 -19.11 17.39
CA VAL A 157 12.86 -20.51 17.40
C VAL A 157 12.27 -21.27 18.60
N GLU A 158 11.94 -20.58 19.70
CA GLU A 158 11.24 -21.18 20.85
C GLU A 158 9.72 -21.33 20.61
N ASP A 159 9.10 -20.43 19.82
CA ASP A 159 7.69 -20.55 19.38
C ASP A 159 7.50 -21.53 18.20
N ALA A 160 8.59 -22.08 17.65
CA ALA A 160 8.58 -23.00 16.52
C ALA A 160 8.18 -24.45 16.89
N GLU A 161 7.05 -24.62 17.60
CA GLU A 161 6.28 -25.89 17.58
C GLU A 161 5.57 -26.14 16.22
N PHE A 162 5.92 -25.37 15.17
CA PHE A 162 5.55 -25.63 13.78
C PHE A 162 6.31 -26.82 13.13
N ASN A 163 6.57 -27.88 13.91
CA ASN A 163 6.98 -29.20 13.41
C ASN A 163 5.79 -30.16 13.29
N HIS A 164 4.70 -29.69 12.65
CA HIS A 164 3.66 -30.57 12.08
C HIS A 164 3.26 -30.06 10.68
N LEU A 165 4.23 -30.10 9.77
CA LEU A 165 3.96 -30.38 8.37
C LEU A 165 4.12 -31.89 8.16
N GLU A 166 3.03 -32.65 8.28
CA GLU A 166 2.79 -33.89 7.51
C GLU A 166 1.32 -34.36 7.68
N ASP A 167 0.77 -34.94 6.61
CA ASP A 167 -0.59 -35.48 6.42
C ASP A 167 -1.81 -34.54 6.62
N TYR A 168 -2.36 -34.03 5.50
CA TYR A 168 -3.54 -34.63 4.84
C TYR A 168 -3.75 -34.12 3.40
#